data_AF-A0A3D5YNJ4-F1
#
_entry.id   AF-A0A3D5YNJ4-F1
#
_cell.length_a   1.000
_cell.length_b   1.000
_cell.length_c   1.000
_cell.angle_alpha   90.00
_cell.angle_beta   90.00
_cell.angle_gamma   90.00
#
_symmetry.space_group_name_H-M   'P 1'
#
loop_
_entity.id
_entity.type
_entity.pdbx_description
1 polymer ?
#
loop_
_entity_poly.entity_id
_entity_poly.type
_entity_poly.pdbx_seq_one_letter_code
_entity_poly.pdbx_strand_id
1 'polypeptide(L)'
;MEKINIPKKEDISNIDNSRRFESVREEVFDYQLQYVEKLYSGEFKQKIEKDKDIGDLVMDFSYLKRVIYDECLKRIPNFEKMKKDKIDQIIGYTTGVISRQINDSYLKDKKQWKYNIKEISLENLNKIGPEINKLPEKSGPSAGLIHFNVKGYEELEKFGISDMDDCLEIHFEELYKQKEKDSNLKSIFSGDSLSILASKIVDEYPQVKAITANSWLVDSPIGKRIGFIVSGRKEQVSGNEGFWGQFIDENGKLNKERMNKFIKTGIPDFYTSKGFIKTEDFLKKYLPKEKRGNIILKEISEESKEFRKYVEFISKEIDEKWDTLSYEEICDLFYKNEAVYNYLQTDKGKRYLEMLKKAKELKINKLDNFVYDYKDDIKNDLRDFIKQKSNEYIEKEIFIP
;
A
#
# COMPACT_ATOMS: atom_id res chain seq x y z
N MET A 1 -24.82 -54.47 23.99
CA MET A 1 -24.46 -53.11 24.44
C MET A 1 -23.01 -52.86 24.04
N GLU A 2 -22.80 -52.34 22.84
CA GLU A 2 -21.47 -51.97 22.34
C GLU A 2 -21.09 -50.60 22.88
N LYS A 3 -19.90 -50.51 23.47
CA LYS A 3 -19.37 -49.26 24.01
C LYS A 3 -18.93 -48.36 22.85
N ILE A 4 -19.62 -47.23 22.72
CA ILE A 4 -19.25 -46.15 21.79
C ILE A 4 -17.87 -45.63 22.21
N ASN A 5 -16.93 -45.71 21.28
CA ASN A 5 -15.55 -45.27 21.43
C ASN A 5 -15.53 -43.74 21.27
N ILE A 6 -15.34 -43.01 22.37
CA ILE A 6 -15.20 -41.54 22.34
C ILE A 6 -13.79 -41.24 21.80
N PRO A 7 -13.64 -40.49 20.70
CA PRO A 7 -12.32 -40.13 20.19
C PRO A 7 -11.54 -39.37 21.26
N LYS A 8 -10.30 -39.81 21.50
CA LYS A 8 -9.35 -39.13 22.37
C LYS A 8 -9.13 -37.70 21.86
N LYS A 9 -9.10 -36.73 22.78
CA LYS A 9 -8.71 -35.33 22.58
C LYS A 9 -7.60 -35.23 21.53
N GLU A 10 -7.96 -34.72 20.36
CA GLU A 10 -6.99 -34.21 19.41
C GLU A 10 -6.30 -32.98 20.02
N ASP A 11 -5.00 -32.89 19.75
CA ASP A 11 -4.11 -31.85 20.23
C ASP A 11 -4.59 -30.46 19.76
N ILE A 12 -5.00 -29.62 20.71
CA ILE A 12 -5.75 -28.37 20.50
C ILE A 12 -4.84 -27.21 20.04
N SER A 13 -3.53 -27.42 19.88
CA SER A 13 -2.55 -26.34 19.68
C SER A 13 -2.52 -25.71 18.28
N ASN A 14 -3.28 -26.21 17.30
CA ASN A 14 -3.25 -25.71 15.91
C ASN A 14 -4.60 -25.23 15.33
N ILE A 15 -5.70 -25.25 16.12
CA ILE A 15 -7.07 -24.95 15.63
C ILE A 15 -7.55 -23.52 15.99
N ASP A 16 -6.86 -22.77 16.84
CA ASP A 16 -7.50 -21.62 17.54
C ASP A 16 -7.39 -20.24 16.83
N ASN A 17 -6.44 -20.01 15.93
CA ASN A 17 -6.19 -18.66 15.40
C ASN A 17 -7.01 -18.27 14.15
N SER A 18 -7.27 -19.20 13.22
CA SER A 18 -8.08 -18.90 12.02
C SER A 18 -9.55 -18.65 12.38
N ARG A 19 -10.11 -19.44 13.31
CA ARG A 19 -11.47 -19.26 13.82
C ARG A 19 -11.63 -17.97 14.63
N ARG A 20 -10.62 -17.61 15.44
CA ARG A 20 -10.58 -16.33 16.16
C ARG A 20 -10.54 -15.14 15.20
N PHE A 21 -9.73 -15.21 14.14
CA PHE A 21 -9.66 -14.20 13.10
C PHE A 21 -11.02 -13.99 12.40
N GLU A 22 -11.67 -15.09 12.00
CA GLU A 22 -12.98 -15.04 11.34
C GLU A 22 -14.06 -14.43 12.25
N SER A 23 -14.09 -14.81 13.53
CA SER A 23 -15.07 -14.27 14.49
C SER A 23 -14.90 -12.76 14.69
N VAL A 24 -13.66 -12.26 14.79
CA VAL A 24 -13.39 -10.82 14.95
C VAL A 24 -13.76 -10.07 13.69
N ARG A 25 -13.48 -10.65 12.54
CA ARG A 25 -13.83 -10.07 11.24
C ARG A 25 -15.34 -9.92 11.10
N GLU A 26 -16.11 -10.94 11.44
CA GLU A 26 -17.57 -10.87 11.41
C GLU A 26 -18.10 -9.78 12.37
N GLU A 27 -17.58 -9.69 13.59
CA GLU A 27 -18.01 -8.65 14.55
C GLU A 27 -17.64 -7.23 14.07
N VAL A 28 -16.44 -7.04 13.48
CA VAL A 28 -16.04 -5.77 12.86
C VAL A 28 -16.94 -5.41 11.67
N PHE A 29 -17.37 -6.40 10.88
CA PHE A 29 -18.24 -6.17 9.73
C PHE A 29 -19.55 -5.50 10.13
N ASP A 30 -20.18 -5.99 11.19
CA ASP A 30 -21.45 -5.43 11.66
C ASP A 30 -21.29 -3.96 12.06
N TYR A 31 -20.14 -3.60 12.66
CA TYR A 31 -19.81 -2.20 12.95
C TYR A 31 -19.51 -1.38 11.68
N GLN A 32 -18.85 -1.96 10.68
CA GLN A 32 -18.65 -1.31 9.37
C GLN A 32 -19.99 -0.97 8.72
N LEU A 33 -20.94 -1.90 8.74
CA LEU A 33 -22.28 -1.70 8.16
C LEU A 33 -23.10 -0.67 8.95
N GLN A 34 -22.98 -0.63 10.28
CA GLN A 34 -23.58 0.43 11.10
C GLN A 34 -22.98 1.81 10.77
N TYR A 35 -21.67 1.90 10.62
CA TYR A 35 -21.00 3.13 10.23
C TYR A 35 -21.48 3.62 8.85
N VAL A 36 -21.53 2.72 7.87
CA VAL A 36 -22.02 3.02 6.52
C VAL A 36 -23.47 3.51 6.53
N GLU A 37 -24.36 2.87 7.28
CA GLU A 37 -25.76 3.27 7.38
C GLU A 37 -25.91 4.69 7.94
N LYS A 38 -25.17 5.02 9.00
CA LYS A 38 -25.17 6.36 9.61
C LYS A 38 -24.52 7.43 8.73
N LEU A 39 -23.50 7.03 7.99
CA LEU A 39 -22.88 7.89 6.99
C LEU A 39 -23.92 8.22 5.91
N TYR A 40 -24.51 7.19 5.30
CA TYR A 40 -25.51 7.33 4.24
C TYR A 40 -26.77 8.09 4.68
N SER A 41 -27.22 7.92 5.93
CA SER A 41 -28.38 8.65 6.48
C SER A 41 -28.10 10.13 6.76
N GLY A 42 -26.84 10.56 6.68
CA GLY A 42 -26.42 11.94 6.98
C GLY A 42 -26.28 12.23 8.48
N GLU A 43 -26.29 11.20 9.34
CA GLU A 43 -26.03 11.37 10.78
C GLU A 43 -24.60 11.85 11.06
N PHE A 44 -23.65 11.52 10.18
CA PHE A 44 -22.29 12.03 10.24
C PHE A 44 -22.08 13.19 9.28
N LYS A 45 -21.37 14.22 9.74
CA LYS A 45 -21.01 15.42 8.95
C LYS A 45 -19.91 15.16 7.90
N GLN A 46 -19.49 13.91 7.71
CA GLN A 46 -18.49 13.53 6.72
C GLN A 46 -19.04 13.77 5.31
N LYS A 47 -18.23 14.35 4.43
CA LYS A 47 -18.64 14.60 3.06
C LYS A 47 -18.62 13.29 2.30
N ILE A 48 -19.79 12.83 1.90
CA ILE A 48 -19.95 11.78 0.91
C ILE A 48 -19.91 12.44 -0.47
N GLU A 49 -19.26 11.81 -1.44
CA GLU A 49 -19.34 12.24 -2.83
C GLU A 49 -20.79 12.22 -3.30
N LYS A 50 -21.22 13.22 -4.08
CA LYS A 50 -22.64 13.51 -4.33
C LYS A 50 -23.43 12.39 -5.01
N ASP A 51 -22.76 11.36 -5.52
CA ASP A 51 -23.36 10.30 -6.33
C ASP A 51 -23.14 8.89 -5.74
N LYS A 52 -22.52 8.75 -4.56
CA LYS A 52 -22.31 7.44 -3.94
C LYS A 52 -23.60 6.90 -3.32
N ASP A 53 -23.99 5.69 -3.74
CA ASP A 53 -25.07 4.96 -3.09
C ASP A 53 -24.56 4.17 -1.88
N ILE A 54 -25.46 3.49 -1.16
CA ILE A 54 -25.08 2.72 0.03
C ILE A 54 -24.18 1.52 -0.30
N GLY A 55 -24.35 0.92 -1.49
CA GLY A 55 -23.51 -0.17 -1.96
C GLY A 55 -22.07 0.28 -2.16
N ASP A 56 -21.89 1.48 -2.74
CA ASP A 56 -20.57 2.08 -2.94
C ASP A 56 -19.90 2.36 -1.59
N LEU A 57 -20.67 2.88 -0.63
CA LEU A 57 -20.17 3.11 0.73
C LEU A 57 -19.79 1.80 1.45
N VAL A 58 -20.52 0.70 1.25
CA VAL A 58 -20.09 -0.61 1.77
C VAL A 58 -18.74 -1.01 1.16
N MET A 59 -18.53 -0.81 -0.14
CA MET A 59 -17.25 -1.13 -0.79
C MET A 59 -16.10 -0.26 -0.28
N ASP A 60 -16.37 1.01 0.01
CA ASP A 60 -15.35 1.98 0.41
C ASP A 60 -14.98 1.90 1.90
N PHE A 61 -15.88 1.44 2.76
CA PHE A 61 -15.73 1.50 4.22
C PHE A 61 -15.69 0.13 4.92
N SER A 62 -15.96 -0.97 4.20
CA SER A 62 -15.86 -2.33 4.73
C SER A 62 -14.70 -3.11 4.12
N TYR A 63 -14.38 -4.28 4.69
CA TYR A 63 -13.37 -5.18 4.13
C TYR A 63 -13.81 -5.87 2.83
N LEU A 64 -15.04 -5.66 2.35
CA LEU A 64 -15.62 -6.47 1.27
C LEU A 64 -14.82 -6.36 -0.03
N LYS A 65 -14.32 -5.17 -0.38
CA LYS A 65 -13.43 -4.97 -1.52
C LYS A 65 -12.14 -5.80 -1.41
N ARG A 66 -11.60 -5.93 -0.20
CA ARG A 66 -10.42 -6.77 0.06
C ARG A 66 -10.74 -8.26 -0.06
N VAL A 67 -11.89 -8.71 0.45
CA VAL A 67 -12.36 -10.11 0.26
C VAL A 67 -12.43 -10.44 -1.22
N ILE A 68 -13.01 -9.56 -2.03
CA ILE A 68 -13.10 -9.73 -3.48
C ILE A 68 -11.71 -9.86 -4.09
N TYR A 69 -10.78 -9.00 -3.72
CA TYR A 69 -9.40 -9.07 -4.20
C TYR A 69 -8.71 -10.39 -3.82
N ASP A 70 -8.82 -10.82 -2.56
CA ASP A 70 -8.20 -12.06 -2.09
C ASP A 70 -8.84 -13.31 -2.72
N GLU A 71 -10.15 -13.27 -3.01
CA GLU A 71 -10.82 -14.35 -3.73
C GLU A 71 -10.43 -14.39 -5.22
N CYS A 72 -10.26 -13.24 -5.88
CA CYS A 72 -9.71 -13.18 -7.23
C CYS A 72 -8.29 -13.76 -7.28
N LEU A 73 -7.44 -13.44 -6.30
CA LEU A 73 -6.09 -14.01 -6.19
C LEU A 73 -6.11 -15.54 -6.11
N LYS A 74 -7.06 -16.11 -5.36
CA LYS A 74 -7.22 -17.56 -5.26
C LYS A 74 -7.79 -18.16 -6.54
N ARG A 75 -8.79 -17.52 -7.14
CA ARG A 75 -9.64 -18.15 -8.17
C ARG A 75 -9.21 -17.91 -9.60
N ILE A 76 -8.41 -16.88 -9.84
CA ILE A 76 -7.98 -16.51 -11.19
C ILE A 76 -6.50 -16.90 -11.35
N PRO A 77 -6.17 -17.83 -12.26
CA PRO A 77 -4.79 -18.20 -12.53
C PRO A 77 -3.93 -17.00 -12.93
N ASN A 78 -2.74 -16.87 -12.34
CA ASN A 78 -1.79 -15.78 -12.57
C ASN A 78 -2.35 -14.37 -12.35
N PHE A 79 -3.38 -14.20 -11.49
CA PHE A 79 -4.00 -12.90 -11.21
C PHE A 79 -2.97 -11.82 -10.82
N GLU A 80 -2.01 -12.16 -9.97
CA GLU A 80 -0.93 -11.26 -9.52
C GLU A 80 0.03 -10.82 -10.63
N LYS A 81 0.12 -11.59 -11.72
CA LYS A 81 0.98 -11.31 -12.88
C LYS A 81 0.22 -10.61 -13.98
N MET A 82 -1.08 -10.37 -13.81
CA MET A 82 -1.86 -9.62 -14.77
C MET A 82 -1.48 -8.14 -14.70
N LYS A 83 -1.67 -7.47 -15.83
CA LYS A 83 -1.53 -6.01 -15.89
C LYS A 83 -2.51 -5.33 -14.93
N LYS A 84 -2.08 -4.22 -14.34
CA LYS A 84 -2.83 -3.52 -13.29
C LYS A 84 -4.21 -3.07 -13.77
N ASP A 85 -4.31 -2.54 -15.00
CA ASP A 85 -5.57 -2.15 -15.64
C ASP A 85 -6.58 -3.31 -15.71
N LYS A 86 -6.09 -4.51 -16.03
CA LYS A 86 -6.91 -5.72 -16.09
C LYS A 86 -7.33 -6.19 -14.70
N ILE A 87 -6.45 -6.12 -13.71
CA ILE A 87 -6.78 -6.37 -12.31
C ILE A 87 -7.87 -5.39 -11.86
N ASP A 88 -7.66 -4.10 -12.09
CA ASP A 88 -8.58 -3.03 -11.71
C ASP A 88 -9.93 -3.18 -12.43
N GLN A 89 -9.95 -3.63 -13.69
CA GLN A 89 -11.18 -3.92 -14.43
C GLN A 89 -11.96 -5.10 -13.82
N ILE A 90 -11.28 -6.20 -13.48
CA ILE A 90 -11.91 -7.39 -12.89
C ILE A 90 -12.48 -7.05 -11.51
N ILE A 91 -11.66 -6.41 -10.67
CA ILE A 91 -12.08 -5.98 -9.33
C ILE A 91 -13.21 -4.97 -9.44
N GLY A 92 -13.06 -3.94 -10.28
CA GLY A 92 -14.04 -2.88 -10.50
C GLY A 92 -15.38 -3.41 -10.99
N TYR A 93 -15.38 -4.35 -11.94
CA TYR A 93 -16.60 -5.00 -12.40
C TYR A 93 -17.29 -5.75 -11.26
N THR A 94 -16.53 -6.56 -10.51
CA THR A 94 -17.07 -7.39 -9.43
C THR A 94 -17.61 -6.54 -8.28
N THR A 95 -16.84 -5.53 -7.84
CA THR A 95 -17.29 -4.59 -6.81
C THR A 95 -18.51 -3.80 -7.28
N GLY A 96 -18.57 -3.42 -8.56
CA GLY A 96 -19.72 -2.70 -9.12
C GLY A 96 -21.00 -3.53 -9.17
N VAL A 97 -20.90 -4.83 -9.49
CA VAL A 97 -22.05 -5.75 -9.45
C VAL A 97 -22.56 -5.92 -8.01
N ILE A 98 -21.65 -6.21 -7.07
CA ILE A 98 -22.02 -6.42 -5.67
C ILE A 98 -22.57 -5.13 -5.06
N SER A 99 -21.95 -3.97 -5.33
CA SER A 99 -22.42 -2.65 -4.90
C SER A 99 -23.88 -2.42 -5.32
N ARG A 100 -24.19 -2.60 -6.61
CA ARG A 100 -25.56 -2.46 -7.13
C ARG A 100 -26.56 -3.37 -6.43
N GLN A 101 -26.22 -4.65 -6.22
CA GLN A 101 -27.11 -5.60 -5.55
C GLN A 101 -27.33 -5.27 -4.07
N ILE A 102 -26.30 -4.76 -3.39
CA ILE A 102 -26.43 -4.24 -2.01
C ILE A 102 -27.39 -3.04 -2.00
N ASN A 103 -27.22 -2.11 -2.93
CA ASN A 103 -28.09 -0.94 -3.05
C ASN A 103 -29.54 -1.35 -3.34
N ASP A 104 -29.78 -2.26 -4.29
CA ASP A 104 -31.10 -2.81 -4.60
C ASP A 104 -31.73 -3.47 -3.36
N SER A 105 -30.93 -4.25 -2.61
CA SER A 105 -31.39 -4.87 -1.36
C SER A 105 -31.75 -3.83 -0.31
N TYR A 106 -31.00 -2.73 -0.19
CA TYR A 106 -31.29 -1.64 0.74
C TYR A 106 -32.57 -0.88 0.35
N LEU A 107 -32.76 -0.59 -0.93
CA LEU A 107 -33.97 0.08 -1.43
C LEU A 107 -35.22 -0.79 -1.24
N LYS A 108 -35.09 -2.12 -1.35
CA LYS A 108 -36.16 -3.08 -1.13
C LYS A 108 -36.54 -3.22 0.34
N ASP A 109 -35.56 -3.41 1.22
CA ASP A 109 -35.79 -3.51 2.68
C ASP A 109 -34.62 -2.89 3.47
N LYS A 110 -34.82 -1.63 3.87
CA LYS A 110 -33.86 -0.86 4.67
C LYS A 110 -33.53 -1.49 6.02
N LYS A 111 -34.36 -2.39 6.57
CA LYS A 111 -34.11 -3.01 7.88
C LYS A 111 -33.32 -4.32 7.77
N GLN A 112 -33.44 -5.04 6.65
CA GLN A 112 -32.88 -6.39 6.52
C GLN A 112 -31.73 -6.50 5.52
N TRP A 113 -31.43 -5.46 4.73
CA TRP A 113 -30.40 -5.51 3.68
C TRP A 113 -29.03 -6.04 4.15
N LYS A 114 -28.62 -5.75 5.39
CA LYS A 114 -27.35 -6.21 5.96
C LYS A 114 -27.23 -7.73 5.98
N TYR A 115 -28.34 -8.44 6.23
CA TYR A 115 -28.36 -9.91 6.25
C TYR A 115 -28.13 -10.51 4.87
N ASN A 116 -28.48 -9.78 3.81
CA ASN A 116 -28.34 -10.24 2.44
C ASN A 116 -26.92 -10.05 1.89
N ILE A 117 -26.08 -9.20 2.50
CA ILE A 117 -24.74 -8.88 1.95
C ILE A 117 -23.86 -10.13 1.86
N LYS A 118 -23.93 -11.03 2.84
CA LYS A 118 -23.14 -12.27 2.84
C LYS A 118 -23.51 -13.17 1.67
N GLU A 119 -24.81 -13.33 1.40
CA GLU A 119 -25.34 -14.11 0.28
C GLU A 119 -24.97 -13.45 -1.06
N ILE A 120 -25.26 -12.15 -1.22
CA ILE A 120 -24.89 -11.36 -2.42
C ILE A 120 -23.40 -11.51 -2.72
N SER A 121 -22.55 -11.38 -1.70
CA SER A 121 -21.10 -11.49 -1.87
C SER A 121 -20.72 -12.91 -2.32
N LEU A 122 -21.20 -13.93 -1.63
CA LEU A 122 -20.88 -15.33 -1.94
C LEU A 122 -21.32 -15.73 -3.36
N GLU A 123 -22.53 -15.35 -3.77
CA GLU A 123 -23.06 -15.63 -5.10
C GLU A 123 -22.17 -15.04 -6.20
N ASN A 124 -21.69 -13.82 -6.03
CA ASN A 124 -20.84 -13.17 -7.02
C ASN A 124 -19.40 -13.68 -6.98
N LEU A 125 -18.85 -13.95 -5.80
CA LEU A 125 -17.52 -14.54 -5.65
C LEU A 125 -17.45 -15.93 -6.30
N ASN A 126 -18.53 -16.71 -6.25
CA ASN A 126 -18.61 -18.02 -6.91
C ASN A 126 -18.63 -17.92 -8.45
N LYS A 127 -18.96 -16.77 -9.02
CA LYS A 127 -18.90 -16.54 -10.48
C LYS A 127 -17.49 -16.22 -10.98
N ILE A 128 -16.54 -15.94 -10.09
CA ILE A 128 -15.17 -15.52 -10.44
C ILE A 128 -14.32 -16.70 -10.94
N GLY A 129 -14.69 -17.94 -10.61
CA GLY A 129 -14.03 -19.15 -11.14
C GLY A 129 -14.07 -20.34 -10.17
N PRO A 130 -13.91 -21.58 -10.66
CA PRO A 130 -14.04 -22.81 -9.88
C PRO A 130 -12.74 -23.28 -9.19
N GLU A 131 -11.56 -22.77 -9.56
CA GLU A 131 -10.29 -23.26 -9.03
C GLU A 131 -9.87 -22.49 -7.77
N ILE A 132 -9.31 -23.17 -6.77
CA ILE A 132 -8.75 -22.53 -5.57
C ILE A 132 -7.25 -22.73 -5.62
N ASN A 133 -6.52 -21.72 -6.10
CA ASN A 133 -5.07 -21.65 -5.93
C ASN A 133 -4.76 -21.23 -4.49
N LYS A 134 -3.65 -21.75 -3.93
CA LYS A 134 -3.10 -21.21 -2.69
C LYS A 134 -2.75 -19.75 -2.93
N LEU A 135 -3.09 -18.90 -1.96
CA LEU A 135 -2.65 -17.50 -1.99
C LEU A 135 -1.12 -17.48 -2.12
N PRO A 136 -0.56 -16.64 -3.01
CA PRO A 136 0.87 -16.43 -3.06
C PRO A 136 1.34 -15.92 -1.69
N GLU A 137 2.42 -16.49 -1.16
CA GLU A 137 3.06 -15.93 0.03
C GLU A 137 3.49 -14.49 -0.31
N LYS A 138 3.13 -13.52 0.54
CA LYS A 138 3.58 -12.13 0.38
C LYS A 138 5.11 -12.09 0.53
N SER A 139 5.85 -12.24 -0.57
CA SER A 139 7.30 -12.17 -0.60
C SER A 139 7.75 -10.74 -0.85
N GLY A 140 7.81 -9.94 0.21
CA GLY A 140 8.49 -8.64 0.23
C GLY A 140 9.65 -8.67 1.22
N PRO A 141 10.66 -7.79 1.10
CA PRO A 141 11.71 -7.69 2.10
C PRO A 141 11.10 -7.33 3.45
N SER A 142 11.67 -7.92 4.50
CA SER A 142 11.18 -7.75 5.88
C SER A 142 12.33 -7.61 6.87
N ALA A 143 12.03 -6.93 7.97
CA ALA A 143 12.90 -6.73 9.12
C ALA A 143 12.13 -7.13 10.37
N GLY A 144 12.24 -8.40 10.77
CA GLY A 144 11.36 -8.97 11.79
C GLY A 144 9.90 -8.91 11.34
N LEU A 145 9.06 -8.17 12.07
CA LEU A 145 7.62 -8.03 11.81
C LEU A 145 7.26 -6.82 10.92
N ILE A 146 8.28 -6.16 10.37
CA ILE A 146 8.12 -4.99 9.50
C ILE A 146 8.35 -5.41 8.06
N HIS A 147 7.33 -5.31 7.21
CA HIS A 147 7.47 -5.37 5.76
C HIS A 147 7.78 -3.97 5.24
N PHE A 148 8.59 -3.89 4.18
CA PHE A 148 8.90 -2.59 3.60
C PHE A 148 9.11 -2.60 2.11
N ASN A 149 8.95 -1.42 1.50
CA ASN A 149 9.24 -1.15 0.10
C ASN A 149 10.00 0.17 -0.03
N VAL A 150 10.85 0.29 -1.06
CA VAL A 150 11.55 1.54 -1.36
C VAL A 150 10.74 2.34 -2.38
N LYS A 151 10.43 3.60 -2.06
CA LYS A 151 9.62 4.49 -2.92
C LYS A 151 9.90 5.97 -2.64
N GLY A 152 9.56 6.85 -3.59
CA GLY A 152 9.63 8.30 -3.45
C GLY A 152 8.34 8.95 -2.90
N TYR A 153 8.45 10.12 -2.26
CA TYR A 153 7.31 10.87 -1.72
C TYR A 153 7.43 12.39 -1.94
N GLU A 154 6.61 12.94 -2.84
CA GLU A 154 6.51 14.39 -3.09
C GLU A 154 6.13 15.21 -1.84
N GLU A 155 5.26 14.66 -0.98
CA GLU A 155 4.74 15.36 0.20
C GLU A 155 5.82 15.70 1.26
N LEU A 156 7.03 15.14 1.12
CA LEU A 156 8.14 15.33 2.06
C LEU A 156 9.13 16.41 1.63
N GLU A 157 8.94 17.07 0.47
CA GLU A 157 9.87 18.09 -0.05
C GLU A 157 10.13 19.21 0.96
N LYS A 158 9.08 19.66 1.65
CA LYS A 158 9.15 20.68 2.71
C LYS A 158 10.04 20.31 3.90
N PHE A 159 10.41 19.04 4.02
CA PHE A 159 11.31 18.52 5.06
C PHE A 159 12.73 18.24 4.52
N GLY A 160 13.01 18.61 3.28
CA GLY A 160 14.29 18.39 2.59
C GLY A 160 14.45 16.98 2.02
N ILE A 161 13.34 16.30 1.72
CA ILE A 161 13.31 14.96 1.10
C ILE A 161 12.50 15.08 -0.18
N SER A 162 13.15 15.02 -1.34
CA SER A 162 12.48 15.06 -2.64
C SER A 162 11.76 13.74 -2.92
N ASP A 163 10.76 13.78 -3.80
CA ASP A 163 10.18 12.58 -4.42
C ASP A 163 11.19 11.69 -5.14
N MET A 164 12.36 12.23 -5.50
CA MET A 164 13.48 11.47 -6.03
C MET A 164 14.31 10.79 -4.95
N ASP A 165 14.24 11.24 -3.70
CA ASP A 165 14.93 10.54 -2.62
C ASP A 165 14.24 9.21 -2.31
N ASP A 166 15.07 8.18 -2.07
CA ASP A 166 14.55 6.87 -1.69
C ASP A 166 14.05 6.93 -0.24
N CYS A 167 12.78 6.61 -0.03
CA CYS A 167 12.19 6.41 1.29
C CYS A 167 11.81 4.94 1.47
N LEU A 168 11.85 4.47 2.71
CA LEU A 168 11.48 3.11 3.08
C LEU A 168 10.09 3.13 3.71
N GLU A 169 9.07 2.76 2.93
CA GLU A 169 7.69 2.66 3.39
C GLU A 169 7.53 1.39 4.21
N ILE A 170 7.21 1.53 5.49
CA ILE A 170 7.02 0.41 6.40
C ILE A 170 5.55 0.07 6.60
N HIS A 171 5.30 -1.23 6.72
CA HIS A 171 4.01 -1.81 7.06
C HIS A 171 4.20 -2.77 8.22
N PHE A 172 3.46 -2.54 9.30
CA PHE A 172 3.40 -3.48 10.40
C PHE A 172 2.37 -4.55 10.08
N GLU A 173 2.72 -5.81 10.30
CA GLU A 173 1.72 -6.87 10.34
C GLU A 173 0.71 -6.60 11.46
N GLU A 174 -0.55 -6.98 11.24
CA GLU A 174 -1.58 -6.80 12.26
C GLU A 174 -1.23 -7.56 13.54
N LEU A 175 -1.34 -6.88 14.67
CA LEU A 175 -0.83 -7.36 15.96
C LEU A 175 -1.37 -8.73 16.35
N TYR A 176 -2.65 -8.98 16.06
CA TYR A 176 -3.35 -10.23 16.36
C TYR A 176 -3.06 -11.37 15.36
N LYS A 177 -2.32 -11.11 14.26
CA LYS A 177 -1.87 -12.11 13.30
C LYS A 177 -0.45 -12.61 13.57
N GLN A 178 0.30 -11.92 14.44
CA GLN A 178 1.67 -12.26 14.79
C GLN A 178 1.65 -13.51 15.69
N LYS A 179 2.15 -14.66 15.19
CA LYS A 179 2.12 -15.96 15.88
C LYS A 179 2.87 -15.93 17.22
N GLU A 180 2.41 -16.66 18.23
CA GLU A 180 3.09 -16.93 19.54
C GLU A 180 4.53 -17.49 19.46
N LYS A 181 5.15 -17.63 18.29
CA LYS A 181 6.60 -17.84 18.17
C LYS A 181 7.31 -16.49 18.32
N ASP A 182 7.65 -16.16 19.56
CA ASP A 182 8.48 -15.02 19.98
C ASP A 182 7.95 -13.60 19.70
N SER A 183 6.73 -13.43 19.18
CA SER A 183 6.11 -12.11 18.99
C SER A 183 5.26 -11.68 20.18
N ASN A 184 5.90 -11.35 21.30
CA ASN A 184 5.26 -10.39 22.19
C ASN A 184 5.18 -9.06 21.43
N LEU A 185 4.10 -8.29 21.54
CA LEU A 185 4.08 -6.88 21.11
C LEU A 185 5.24 -6.06 21.66
N LYS A 186 5.80 -6.52 22.78
CA LYS A 186 7.08 -6.05 23.26
C LYS A 186 8.18 -6.12 22.21
N SER A 187 8.30 -7.07 21.27
CA SER A 187 9.44 -7.12 20.32
C SER A 187 9.41 -6.04 19.22
N ILE A 188 8.22 -5.62 18.77
CA ILE A 188 8.08 -4.43 17.90
C ILE A 188 8.32 -3.17 18.72
N PHE A 189 7.74 -3.08 19.92
CA PHE A 189 7.82 -1.91 20.79
C PHE A 189 9.07 -1.84 21.68
N SER A 190 9.87 -2.90 21.77
CA SER A 190 11.17 -3.02 22.46
C SER A 190 12.28 -2.51 21.56
N GLY A 191 11.99 -2.37 20.26
CA GLY A 191 12.93 -1.93 19.27
C GLY A 191 13.61 -3.06 18.49
N ASP A 192 13.31 -4.34 18.70
CA ASP A 192 14.06 -5.42 18.03
C ASP A 192 13.85 -5.39 16.51
N SER A 193 12.60 -5.33 16.03
CA SER A 193 12.32 -5.20 14.59
C SER A 193 12.81 -3.87 14.00
N LEU A 194 12.73 -2.78 14.76
CA LEU A 194 13.23 -1.47 14.35
C LEU A 194 14.77 -1.43 14.31
N SER A 195 15.44 -2.20 15.17
CA SER A 195 16.90 -2.33 15.21
C SER A 195 17.42 -3.20 14.07
N ILE A 196 16.69 -4.28 13.73
CA ILE A 196 16.96 -5.06 12.52
C ILE A 196 16.80 -4.16 11.29
N LEU A 197 15.73 -3.36 11.23
CA LEU A 197 15.53 -2.41 10.14
C LEU A 197 16.65 -1.36 10.06
N ALA A 198 17.08 -0.82 11.21
CA ALA A 198 18.19 0.13 11.27
C ALA A 198 19.49 -0.47 10.73
N SER A 199 19.77 -1.73 11.09
CA SER A 199 20.92 -2.47 10.58
C SER A 199 20.83 -2.67 9.07
N LYS A 200 19.66 -3.09 8.56
CA LYS A 200 19.42 -3.23 7.12
C LYS A 200 19.57 -1.92 6.36
N ILE A 201 19.18 -0.79 6.95
CA ILE A 201 19.40 0.51 6.31
C ILE A 201 20.91 0.76 6.12
N VAL A 202 21.72 0.52 7.15
CA VAL A 202 23.17 0.72 7.03
C VAL A 202 23.80 -0.27 6.05
N ASP A 203 23.41 -1.55 6.11
CA ASP A 203 24.06 -2.61 5.35
C ASP A 203 23.58 -2.70 3.89
N GLU A 204 22.29 -2.51 3.64
CA GLU A 204 21.62 -2.85 2.37
C GLU A 204 20.97 -1.63 1.70
N TYR A 205 20.53 -0.63 2.46
CA TYR A 205 19.79 0.54 1.95
C TYR A 205 20.36 1.89 2.42
N PRO A 206 21.69 2.13 2.33
CA PRO A 206 22.31 3.34 2.90
C PRO A 206 21.86 4.63 2.22
N GLN A 207 21.20 4.54 1.06
CA GLN A 207 20.66 5.66 0.31
C GLN A 207 19.32 6.20 0.82
N VAL A 208 18.66 5.47 1.73
CA VAL A 208 17.33 5.84 2.20
C VAL A 208 17.41 7.13 3.02
N LYS A 209 16.60 8.13 2.68
CA LYS A 209 16.53 9.44 3.38
C LYS A 209 15.52 9.48 4.51
N ALA A 210 14.46 8.67 4.43
CA ALA A 210 13.45 8.59 5.47
C ALA A 210 12.74 7.24 5.51
N ILE A 211 12.23 6.92 6.70
CA ILE A 211 11.31 5.82 6.95
C ILE A 211 9.91 6.42 6.95
N THR A 212 8.99 5.90 6.15
CA THR A 212 7.63 6.44 5.99
C THR A 212 6.58 5.41 6.38
N ALA A 213 5.40 5.87 6.78
CA ALA A 213 4.26 5.00 7.02
C ALA A 213 2.96 5.77 6.76
N ASN A 214 1.92 5.04 6.34
CA ASN A 214 0.54 5.54 6.30
C ASN A 214 -0.36 4.65 7.16
N SER A 215 -0.71 5.11 8.36
CA SER A 215 -1.50 4.33 9.32
C SER A 215 -2.12 5.21 10.40
N TRP A 216 -3.18 4.75 11.04
CA TRP A 216 -3.69 5.36 12.28
C TRP A 216 -2.65 5.35 13.41
N LEU A 217 -1.71 4.39 13.37
CA LEU A 217 -0.65 4.28 14.36
C LEU A 217 0.25 5.52 14.36
N VAL A 218 0.45 6.16 13.21
CA VAL A 218 1.37 7.28 13.03
C VAL A 218 1.01 8.48 13.91
N ASP A 219 -0.28 8.86 13.95
CA ASP A 219 -0.77 9.99 14.78
C ASP A 219 -1.08 9.58 16.23
N SER A 220 -0.93 8.31 16.58
CA SER A 220 -1.15 7.81 17.94
C SER A 220 0.02 8.15 18.88
N PRO A 221 -0.18 8.10 20.22
CA PRO A 221 0.92 8.19 21.18
C PRO A 221 2.03 7.15 20.95
N ILE A 222 1.69 6.01 20.35
CA ILE A 222 2.65 4.97 20.00
C ILE A 222 3.52 5.43 18.82
N GLY A 223 2.92 5.95 17.74
CA GLY A 223 3.67 6.46 16.58
C GLY A 223 4.63 7.59 16.95
N LYS A 224 4.20 8.51 17.81
CA LYS A 224 5.05 9.58 18.37
C LYS A 224 6.21 9.01 19.21
N ARG A 225 5.95 7.98 20.02
CA ARG A 225 7.01 7.27 20.75
C ARG A 225 7.96 6.52 19.82
N ILE A 226 7.52 6.02 18.67
CA ILE A 226 8.41 5.45 17.67
C ILE A 226 9.28 6.56 17.05
N GLY A 227 8.74 7.76 16.87
CA GLY A 227 9.46 8.94 16.37
C GLY A 227 8.86 9.52 15.09
N PHE A 228 7.68 9.06 14.68
CA PHE A 228 7.01 9.58 13.50
C PHE A 228 6.64 11.06 13.66
N ILE A 229 6.99 11.82 12.63
CA ILE A 229 6.51 13.18 12.39
C ILE A 229 5.37 13.07 11.39
N VAL A 230 4.19 13.57 11.75
CA VAL A 230 3.03 13.56 10.86
C VAL A 230 3.28 14.52 9.70
N SER A 231 3.25 13.99 8.48
CA SER A 231 3.46 14.72 7.23
C SER A 231 2.24 14.53 6.34
N GLY A 232 1.29 15.45 6.42
CA GLY A 232 0.10 15.41 5.57
C GLY A 232 -1.16 15.82 6.31
N ARG A 233 -2.29 15.78 5.59
CA ARG A 233 -3.61 15.93 6.22
C ARG A 233 -3.96 14.62 6.90
N LYS A 234 -4.67 14.72 8.03
CA LYS A 234 -5.36 13.56 8.61
C LYS A 234 -6.37 13.08 7.57
N GLU A 235 -6.17 11.88 7.05
CA GLU A 235 -7.14 11.27 6.15
C GLU A 235 -8.40 10.95 6.98
N GLN A 236 -9.57 11.12 6.38
CA GLN A 236 -10.81 10.67 7.00
C GLN A 236 -10.78 9.14 7.15
N VAL A 237 -11.76 8.61 7.90
CA VAL A 237 -12.00 7.17 8.00
C VAL A 237 -11.86 6.55 6.60
N SER A 238 -11.00 5.55 6.47
CA SER A 238 -10.86 4.78 5.23
C SER A 238 -11.30 3.34 5.49
N GLY A 239 -11.93 2.68 4.52
CA GLY A 239 -12.30 1.27 4.65
C GLY A 239 -11.13 0.30 4.57
N ASN A 240 -9.90 0.78 4.51
CA ASN A 240 -8.73 -0.08 4.59
C ASN A 240 -8.72 -0.80 5.94
N GLU A 241 -8.42 -2.11 5.93
CA GLU A 241 -8.33 -2.96 7.14
C GLU A 241 -7.45 -2.33 8.22
N GLY A 242 -6.41 -1.60 7.79
CA GLY A 242 -5.55 -0.82 8.66
C GLY A 242 -6.31 0.08 9.64
N PHE A 243 -7.33 0.83 9.20
CA PHE A 243 -8.09 1.75 10.08
C PHE A 243 -8.84 1.00 11.19
N TRP A 244 -9.53 -0.08 10.83
CA TRP A 244 -10.37 -0.86 11.75
C TRP A 244 -9.54 -1.64 12.78
N GLY A 245 -8.28 -1.94 12.45
CA GLY A 245 -7.31 -2.53 13.39
C GLY A 245 -7.09 -1.70 14.67
N GLN A 246 -7.40 -0.40 14.68
CA GLN A 246 -7.24 0.44 15.88
C GLN A 246 -8.17 0.06 17.05
N PHE A 247 -9.21 -0.73 16.77
CA PHE A 247 -10.20 -1.20 17.74
C PHE A 247 -9.96 -2.63 18.20
N ILE A 248 -8.98 -3.32 17.62
CA ILE A 248 -8.65 -4.73 17.92
C ILE A 248 -7.40 -4.73 18.81
N ASP A 249 -7.47 -5.43 19.94
CA ASP A 249 -6.31 -5.61 20.82
C ASP A 249 -5.39 -6.74 20.35
N GLU A 250 -4.30 -6.94 21.08
CA GLU A 250 -3.31 -8.00 20.85
C GLU A 250 -3.87 -9.42 20.89
N ASN A 251 -4.94 -9.60 21.66
CA ASN A 251 -5.66 -10.83 21.81
C ASN A 251 -6.76 -10.93 20.74
N GLY A 252 -6.76 -10.10 19.71
CA GLY A 252 -7.83 -10.09 18.73
C GLY A 252 -9.20 -9.80 19.37
N LYS A 253 -9.28 -9.11 20.51
CA LYS A 253 -10.57 -8.72 21.11
C LYS A 253 -10.89 -7.29 20.73
N LEU A 254 -12.17 -7.05 20.42
CA LEU A 254 -12.63 -5.70 20.14
C LEU A 254 -12.77 -4.88 21.40
N ASN A 255 -12.19 -3.67 21.38
CA ASN A 255 -12.46 -2.65 22.36
C ASN A 255 -13.85 -2.03 22.07
N LYS A 256 -14.89 -2.66 22.64
CA LYS A 256 -16.30 -2.29 22.43
C LYS A 256 -16.60 -0.84 22.84
N GLU A 257 -15.94 -0.33 23.87
CA GLU A 257 -16.14 1.06 24.31
C GLU A 257 -15.70 2.05 23.23
N ARG A 258 -14.48 1.90 22.71
CA ARG A 258 -13.94 2.75 21.64
C ARG A 258 -14.72 2.60 20.35
N MET A 259 -15.11 1.36 20.00
CA MET A 259 -15.91 1.09 18.82
C MET A 259 -17.30 1.75 18.92
N ASN A 260 -18.01 1.55 20.03
CA ASN A 260 -19.34 2.15 20.22
C ASN A 260 -19.29 3.68 20.25
N LYS A 261 -18.24 4.25 20.87
CA LYS A 261 -17.99 5.70 20.82
C LYS A 261 -17.83 6.18 19.39
N PHE A 262 -17.00 5.51 18.59
CA PHE A 262 -16.80 5.84 17.18
C PHE A 262 -18.10 5.75 16.38
N ILE A 263 -18.87 4.68 16.53
CA ILE A 263 -20.16 4.48 15.84
C ILE A 263 -21.23 5.49 16.28
N LYS A 264 -21.10 6.06 17.49
CA LYS A 264 -21.98 7.12 17.96
C LYS A 264 -21.61 8.49 17.38
N THR A 265 -20.32 8.80 17.28
CA THR A 265 -19.84 10.15 16.95
C THR A 265 -19.41 10.31 15.50
N GLY A 266 -19.08 9.22 14.81
CA GLY A 266 -18.40 9.21 13.52
C GLY A 266 -16.94 9.64 13.59
N ILE A 267 -16.40 9.93 14.80
CA ILE A 267 -15.08 10.52 15.01
C ILE A 267 -14.15 9.44 15.57
N PRO A 268 -13.11 9.01 14.84
CA PRO A 268 -12.16 8.03 15.36
C PRO A 268 -11.26 8.64 16.43
N ASP A 269 -10.74 7.79 17.31
CA ASP A 269 -9.73 8.24 18.28
C ASP A 269 -8.40 8.56 17.58
N PHE A 270 -8.04 7.79 16.55
CA PHE A 270 -6.85 8.02 15.74
C PHE A 270 -7.22 8.05 14.26
N TYR A 271 -6.75 9.09 13.57
CA TYR A 271 -6.92 9.23 12.13
C TYR A 271 -5.77 8.57 11.41
N THR A 272 -6.08 7.93 10.27
CA THR A 272 -5.05 7.50 9.33
C THR A 272 -4.25 8.73 8.89
N SER A 273 -2.94 8.67 9.12
CA SER A 273 -2.04 9.77 8.82
C SER A 273 -0.78 9.22 8.17
N LYS A 274 -0.27 9.97 7.21
CA LYS A 274 1.07 9.78 6.70
C LYS A 274 2.07 10.41 7.65
N GLY A 275 3.19 9.74 7.86
CA GLY A 275 4.28 10.27 8.66
C GLY A 275 5.61 9.68 8.26
N PHE A 276 6.67 10.33 8.73
CA PHE A 276 8.03 9.96 8.41
C PHE A 276 8.97 10.10 9.61
N ILE A 277 10.12 9.47 9.51
CA ILE A 277 11.28 9.63 10.40
C ILE A 277 12.49 9.82 9.48
N LYS A 278 13.28 10.87 9.67
CA LYS A 278 14.54 11.02 8.91
C LYS A 278 15.46 9.85 9.27
N THR A 279 16.18 9.31 8.27
CA THR A 279 17.05 8.14 8.48
C THR A 279 18.04 8.38 9.60
N GLU A 280 18.69 9.55 9.63
CA GLU A 280 19.65 9.87 10.69
C GLU A 280 19.03 9.82 12.09
N ASP A 281 17.81 10.33 12.26
CA ASP A 281 17.10 10.33 13.55
C ASP A 281 16.62 8.92 13.93
N PHE A 282 16.23 8.13 12.94
CA PHE A 282 15.89 6.73 13.12
C PHE A 282 17.10 5.91 13.59
N LEU A 283 18.25 6.08 12.95
CA LEU A 283 19.49 5.37 13.28
C LEU A 283 20.01 5.76 14.67
N LYS A 284 19.99 7.06 15.04
CA LYS A 284 20.33 7.50 16.41
C LYS A 284 19.53 6.76 17.49
N LYS A 285 18.28 6.43 17.19
CA LYS A 285 17.37 5.82 18.14
C LYS A 285 17.45 4.30 18.17
N TYR A 286 17.54 3.66 17.00
CA TYR A 286 17.36 2.21 16.86
C TYR A 286 18.59 1.45 16.36
N LEU A 287 19.66 2.11 15.92
CA LEU A 287 20.85 1.38 15.50
C LEU A 287 21.49 0.68 16.72
N PRO A 288 21.75 -0.64 16.65
CA PRO A 288 22.41 -1.39 17.72
C PRO A 288 23.77 -0.80 18.08
N LYS A 289 24.13 -0.81 19.37
CA LYS A 289 25.33 -0.13 19.89
C LYS A 289 26.62 -0.56 19.17
N GLU A 290 26.70 -1.84 18.83
CA GLU A 290 27.81 -2.45 18.11
C GLU A 290 27.98 -1.97 16.66
N LYS A 291 26.95 -1.34 16.08
CA LYS A 291 26.97 -0.74 14.73
C LYS A 291 27.03 0.79 14.74
N ARG A 292 27.10 1.42 15.91
CA ARG A 292 27.20 2.88 16.05
C ARG A 292 28.63 3.36 15.79
N GLY A 293 28.79 4.69 15.69
CA GLY A 293 30.03 5.34 15.30
C GLY A 293 29.90 5.99 13.93
N ASN A 294 31.02 6.05 13.21
CA ASN A 294 31.04 6.57 11.85
C ASN A 294 30.40 5.55 10.91
N ILE A 295 29.31 5.95 10.26
CA ILE A 295 28.62 5.17 9.25
C ILE A 295 28.56 5.95 7.94
N ILE A 296 28.53 5.23 6.83
CA ILE A 296 28.43 5.81 5.50
C ILE A 296 26.98 5.69 5.04
N LEU A 297 26.31 6.83 4.91
CA LEU A 297 25.06 6.92 4.16
C LEU A 297 25.35 7.36 2.72
N LYS A 298 24.37 7.17 1.85
CA LYS A 298 24.43 7.53 0.44
C LYS A 298 23.43 8.64 0.15
N GLU A 299 23.85 9.65 -0.60
CA GLU A 299 22.98 10.72 -1.07
C GLU A 299 23.02 10.80 -2.58
N ILE A 300 21.89 11.08 -3.23
CA ILE A 300 21.85 11.22 -4.68
C ILE A 300 22.78 12.39 -5.10
N SER A 301 23.69 12.13 -6.03
CA SER A 301 24.61 13.12 -6.57
C SER A 301 23.87 14.23 -7.32
N GLU A 302 24.43 15.43 -7.37
CA GLU A 302 23.75 16.57 -8.03
C GLU A 302 23.54 16.31 -9.53
N GLU A 303 24.51 15.68 -10.20
CA GLU A 303 24.38 15.20 -11.58
C GLU A 303 23.17 14.26 -11.74
N SER A 304 22.99 13.32 -10.82
CA SER A 304 21.85 12.40 -10.84
C SER A 304 20.53 13.12 -10.55
N LYS A 305 20.51 14.15 -9.71
CA LYS A 305 19.32 15.00 -9.49
C LYS A 305 18.96 15.81 -10.73
N GLU A 306 19.94 16.44 -11.38
CA GLU A 306 19.74 17.20 -12.62
C GLU A 306 19.20 16.31 -13.73
N PHE A 307 19.79 15.13 -13.90
CA PHE A 307 19.31 14.13 -14.84
C PHE A 307 17.85 13.74 -14.58
N ARG A 308 17.53 13.43 -13.32
CA ARG A 308 16.20 13.01 -12.88
C ARG A 308 15.15 14.08 -13.17
N LYS A 309 15.45 15.35 -12.82
CA LYS A 309 14.62 16.51 -13.17
C LYS A 309 14.42 16.65 -14.68
N TYR A 310 15.46 16.36 -15.46
CA TYR A 310 15.39 16.44 -16.91
C TYR A 310 14.48 15.36 -17.52
N VAL A 311 14.52 14.13 -17.02
CA VAL A 311 13.61 13.05 -17.44
C VAL A 311 12.16 13.37 -17.11
N GLU A 312 11.89 13.94 -15.94
CA GLU A 312 10.53 14.38 -15.56
C GLU A 312 10.03 15.52 -16.45
N PHE A 313 10.89 16.50 -16.72
CA PHE A 313 10.60 17.58 -17.65
C PHE A 313 10.21 17.05 -19.03
N ILE A 314 11.01 16.16 -19.63
CA ILE A 314 10.68 15.56 -20.94
C ILE A 314 9.38 14.78 -20.86
N SER A 315 9.21 13.95 -19.82
CA SER A 315 8.02 13.12 -19.68
C SER A 315 6.75 13.97 -19.63
N LYS A 316 6.79 15.09 -18.91
CA LYS A 316 5.69 16.06 -18.83
C LYS A 316 5.47 16.79 -20.15
N GLU A 317 6.53 17.26 -20.81
CA GLU A 317 6.43 17.94 -22.11
C GLU A 317 5.83 17.03 -23.18
N ILE A 318 6.23 15.76 -23.25
CA ILE A 318 5.68 14.77 -24.17
C ILE A 318 4.21 14.52 -23.87
N ASP A 319 3.83 14.39 -22.60
CA ASP A 319 2.45 14.14 -22.17
C ASP A 319 1.52 15.31 -22.50
N GLU A 320 1.96 16.54 -22.21
CA GLU A 320 1.17 17.76 -22.44
C GLU A 320 1.06 18.15 -23.92
N LYS A 321 2.12 17.88 -24.71
CA LYS A 321 2.20 18.25 -26.13
C LYS A 321 2.16 17.04 -27.05
N TRP A 322 1.63 15.93 -26.57
CA TRP A 322 1.59 14.70 -27.35
C TRP A 322 0.91 14.91 -28.70
N ASP A 323 -0.23 15.57 -28.76
CA ASP A 323 -0.95 15.70 -30.04
C ASP A 323 -0.28 16.63 -31.04
N THR A 324 0.64 17.49 -30.60
CA THR A 324 1.28 18.53 -31.44
C THR A 324 2.72 18.23 -31.81
N LEU A 325 3.46 17.49 -30.98
CA LEU A 325 4.84 17.12 -31.29
C LEU A 325 4.89 16.03 -32.37
N SER A 326 5.77 16.18 -33.36
CA SER A 326 6.21 15.09 -34.24
C SER A 326 7.08 14.07 -33.48
N TYR A 327 7.31 12.90 -34.08
CA TYR A 327 8.23 11.91 -33.53
C TYR A 327 9.67 12.45 -33.46
N GLU A 328 10.07 13.21 -34.47
CA GLU A 328 11.38 13.85 -34.56
C GLU A 328 11.56 14.89 -33.44
N GLU A 329 10.56 15.74 -33.20
CA GLU A 329 10.61 16.71 -32.10
C GLU A 329 10.67 16.03 -30.72
N ILE A 330 10.02 14.87 -30.55
CA ILE A 330 10.15 14.05 -29.34
C ILE A 330 11.57 13.53 -29.18
N CYS A 331 12.18 13.02 -30.26
CA CYS A 331 13.58 12.57 -30.22
C CYS A 331 14.52 13.72 -29.85
N ASP A 332 14.30 14.91 -30.42
CA ASP A 332 15.09 16.11 -30.11
C ASP A 332 15.00 16.52 -28.64
N LEU A 333 13.85 16.33 -27.99
CA LEU A 333 13.74 16.53 -26.53
C LEU A 333 14.67 15.59 -25.76
N PHE A 334 14.73 14.31 -26.13
CA PHE A 334 15.62 13.37 -25.44
C PHE A 334 17.10 13.66 -25.71
N TYR A 335 17.46 14.04 -26.94
CA TYR A 335 18.85 14.20 -27.37
C TYR A 335 19.56 15.44 -26.80
N LYS A 336 18.80 16.37 -26.22
CA LYS A 336 19.34 17.57 -25.53
C LYS A 336 20.09 17.25 -24.23
N ASN A 337 19.98 16.05 -23.66
CA ASN A 337 20.77 15.61 -22.52
C ASN A 337 21.59 14.38 -22.89
N GLU A 338 22.90 14.47 -22.67
CA GLU A 338 23.86 13.43 -23.07
C GLU A 338 23.59 12.07 -22.41
N ALA A 339 23.26 12.05 -21.12
CA ALA A 339 22.99 10.80 -20.42
C ALA A 339 21.67 10.15 -20.91
N VAL A 340 20.65 10.95 -21.24
CA VAL A 340 19.39 10.45 -21.80
C VAL A 340 19.62 9.94 -23.21
N TYR A 341 20.37 10.69 -24.02
CA TYR A 341 20.83 10.25 -25.34
C TYR A 341 21.53 8.89 -25.26
N ASN A 342 22.49 8.74 -24.32
CA ASN A 342 23.22 7.50 -24.11
C ASN A 342 22.31 6.34 -23.67
N TYR A 343 21.29 6.59 -22.83
CA TYR A 343 20.27 5.59 -22.52
C TYR A 343 19.53 5.14 -23.77
N LEU A 344 19.13 6.07 -24.63
CA LEU A 344 18.43 5.78 -25.87
C LEU A 344 19.25 4.97 -26.87
N GLN A 345 20.59 4.96 -26.73
CA GLN A 345 21.46 4.10 -27.55
C GLN A 345 21.48 2.62 -27.09
N THR A 346 20.99 2.31 -25.90
CA THR A 346 20.86 0.92 -25.42
C THR A 346 19.74 0.17 -26.13
N ASP A 347 19.75 -1.17 -26.10
CA ASP A 347 18.66 -1.98 -26.69
C ASP A 347 17.29 -1.64 -26.09
N LYS A 348 17.24 -1.34 -24.78
CA LYS A 348 16.02 -0.91 -24.09
C LYS A 348 15.57 0.47 -24.57
N GLY A 349 16.49 1.42 -24.64
CA GLY A 349 16.23 2.77 -25.12
C GLY A 349 15.76 2.82 -26.59
N LYS A 350 16.36 2.01 -27.46
CA LYS A 350 15.93 1.87 -28.86
C LYS A 350 14.53 1.29 -28.99
N ARG A 351 14.20 0.24 -28.23
CA ARG A 351 12.84 -0.32 -28.18
C ARG A 351 11.82 0.73 -27.75
N TYR A 352 12.18 1.56 -26.78
CA TYR A 352 11.31 2.66 -26.35
C TYR A 352 11.03 3.66 -27.48
N LEU A 353 12.06 4.11 -28.20
CA LEU A 353 11.89 4.99 -29.36
C LEU A 353 11.03 4.36 -30.46
N GLU A 354 11.25 3.09 -30.78
CA GLU A 354 10.43 2.34 -31.75
C GLU A 354 8.95 2.31 -31.33
N MET A 355 8.67 2.16 -30.04
CA MET A 355 7.31 2.18 -29.52
C MET A 355 6.67 3.56 -29.63
N LEU A 356 7.38 4.63 -29.27
CA LEU A 356 6.90 6.00 -29.42
C LEU A 356 6.59 6.31 -30.90
N LYS A 357 7.48 5.87 -31.80
CA LYS A 357 7.27 5.99 -33.25
C LYS A 357 5.99 5.29 -33.68
N LYS A 358 5.81 4.03 -33.27
CA LYS A 358 4.61 3.26 -33.59
C LYS A 358 3.33 3.90 -33.02
N ALA A 359 3.38 4.44 -31.80
CA ALA A 359 2.25 5.12 -31.19
C ALA A 359 1.85 6.39 -31.98
N LYS A 360 2.83 7.13 -32.50
CA LYS A 360 2.61 8.27 -33.39
C LYS A 360 2.01 7.86 -34.73
N GLU A 361 2.55 6.82 -35.36
CA GLU A 361 2.04 6.27 -36.62
C GLU A 361 0.57 5.81 -36.48
N LEU A 362 0.22 5.25 -35.32
CA LEU A 362 -1.13 4.79 -34.99
C LEU A 362 -2.08 5.90 -34.51
N LYS A 363 -1.63 7.16 -34.43
CA LYS A 363 -2.43 8.32 -33.98
C LYS A 363 -3.15 8.07 -32.64
N ILE A 364 -2.43 7.51 -31.68
CA ILE A 364 -2.97 7.23 -30.35
C ILE A 364 -3.11 8.56 -29.58
N ASN A 365 -4.33 9.03 -29.31
CA ASN A 365 -4.58 10.36 -28.72
C ASN A 365 -4.23 10.48 -27.22
N LYS A 366 -3.92 9.38 -26.54
CA LYS A 366 -3.47 9.36 -25.14
C LYS A 366 -2.54 8.18 -24.90
N LEU A 367 -1.32 8.45 -24.40
CA LEU A 367 -0.38 7.41 -23.98
C LEU A 367 -0.96 6.49 -22.90
N ASP A 368 -1.98 6.96 -22.16
CA ASP A 368 -2.56 6.32 -20.98
C ASP A 368 -3.01 4.86 -21.18
N ASN A 369 -3.31 4.42 -22.41
CA ASN A 369 -3.75 3.04 -22.65
C ASN A 369 -2.73 2.18 -23.43
N PHE A 370 -1.72 2.78 -24.05
CA PHE A 370 -0.73 2.06 -24.87
C PHE A 370 0.63 1.95 -24.16
N VAL A 371 0.90 2.85 -23.21
CA VAL A 371 2.21 3.02 -22.57
C VAL A 371 2.12 2.95 -21.04
N TYR A 372 0.96 2.78 -20.40
CA TYR A 372 0.89 2.77 -18.92
C TYR A 372 1.79 1.69 -18.29
N ASP A 373 1.83 0.49 -18.86
CA ASP A 373 2.76 -0.57 -18.43
C ASP A 373 4.23 -0.18 -18.65
N TYR A 374 4.49 0.61 -19.68
CA TYR A 374 5.85 0.99 -20.05
C TYR A 374 6.32 2.29 -19.39
N LYS A 375 5.46 3.24 -19.01
CA LYS A 375 5.87 4.51 -18.39
C LYS A 375 6.58 4.26 -17.06
N ASP A 376 6.04 3.34 -16.27
CA ASP A 376 6.68 2.88 -15.04
C ASP A 376 7.92 2.02 -15.33
N ASP A 377 7.87 1.11 -16.31
CA ASP A 377 9.05 0.30 -16.71
C ASP A 377 10.18 1.15 -17.29
N ILE A 378 9.88 2.22 -18.03
CA ILE A 378 10.84 3.17 -18.61
C ILE A 378 11.38 4.07 -17.52
N LYS A 379 10.53 4.57 -16.60
CA LYS A 379 10.99 5.32 -15.44
C LYS A 379 11.94 4.46 -14.59
N ASN A 380 11.60 3.19 -14.39
CA ASN A 380 12.43 2.23 -13.66
C ASN A 380 13.70 1.84 -14.45
N ASP A 381 13.62 1.62 -15.76
CA ASP A 381 14.74 1.24 -16.62
C ASP A 381 15.72 2.41 -16.84
N LEU A 382 15.21 3.64 -16.96
CA LEU A 382 16.03 4.86 -16.92
C LEU A 382 16.71 4.99 -15.57
N ARG A 383 15.98 4.78 -14.46
CA ARG A 383 16.55 4.79 -13.11
C ARG A 383 17.65 3.75 -12.96
N ASP A 384 17.43 2.55 -13.46
CA ASP A 384 18.41 1.45 -13.44
C ASP A 384 19.59 1.68 -14.38
N PHE A 385 19.39 2.36 -15.50
CA PHE A 385 20.49 2.78 -16.38
C PHE A 385 21.37 3.85 -15.73
N ILE A 386 20.78 4.84 -15.04
CA ILE A 386 21.53 5.85 -14.29
C ILE A 386 22.32 5.18 -13.17
N LYS A 387 21.69 4.29 -12.38
CA LYS A 387 22.34 3.45 -11.37
C LYS A 387 23.61 2.79 -11.88
N GLN A 388 23.61 2.36 -13.14
CA GLN A 388 24.73 1.67 -13.78
C GLN A 388 25.79 2.61 -14.36
N LYS A 389 25.45 3.88 -14.65
CA LYS A 389 26.31 4.81 -15.40
C LYS A 389 26.86 5.96 -14.58
N SER A 390 26.15 6.42 -13.55
CA SER A 390 26.65 7.44 -12.63
C SER A 390 27.12 6.81 -11.32
N ASN A 391 28.02 7.50 -10.61
CA ASN A 391 28.04 7.40 -9.14
C ASN A 391 26.74 8.03 -8.65
N GLU A 392 25.63 7.30 -8.79
CA GLU A 392 24.28 7.79 -8.49
C GLU A 392 24.23 8.37 -7.09
N TYR A 393 25.03 7.78 -6.21
CA TYR A 393 25.19 8.21 -4.85
C TYR A 393 26.61 8.69 -4.55
N ILE A 394 26.68 9.79 -3.82
CA ILE A 394 27.86 10.22 -3.08
C ILE A 394 27.79 9.65 -1.66
N GLU A 395 28.95 9.30 -1.12
CA GLU A 395 29.08 8.86 0.26
C GLU A 395 29.06 10.06 1.21
N LYS A 396 28.30 9.93 2.28
CA LYS A 396 28.21 10.89 3.38
C LYS A 396 28.49 10.15 4.68
N GLU A 397 29.65 10.41 5.26
CA GLU A 397 29.98 9.93 6.59
C GLU A 397 29.18 10.72 7.62
N ILE A 398 28.50 10.01 8.52
CA ILE A 398 27.82 10.58 9.68
C ILE A 398 28.20 9.83 10.95
N PHE A 399 28.18 10.53 12.07
CA PHE A 399 28.44 9.93 13.38
C PHE A 399 27.12 9.65 14.12
N ILE A 400 26.92 8.39 14.52
CA ILE A 400 25.82 7.96 15.38
C ILE A 400 26.36 7.69 16.79
N PRO A 401 25.92 8.44 17.82
CA PRO A 401 26.48 8.38 19.19
C PRO A 401 26.04 7.15 20.00
#